data_AF-A0A2I7K556-F1
#
_entry.id   AF-A0A2I7K556-F1
#
_cell.length_a   1.000
_cell.length_b   1.000
_cell.length_c   1.000
_cell.angle_alpha   90.00
_cell.angle_beta   90.00
_cell.angle_gamma   90.00
#
_symmetry.space_group_name_H-M   'P 1'
#
loop_
_entity.id
_entity.type
_entity.pdbx_description
1 polymer ?
#
loop_
_entity_poly.entity_id
_entity_poly.type
_entity_poly.pdbx_seq_one_letter_code
_entity_poly.pdbx_strand_id
1 'polypeptide(L)'
;MTDEIATSAEAAEAAVLPCVHEVHSDPDACSGIKKLPEPLQKPVADKSAARWAYERLILYIKNFEEQLDGEHEVAMGFAGGDAGVMRIEGMGYFDPDMITYYGSDSSGARTQLVQHVSQLNVMLRALPKRNEAAPANRIGFRLVSDLEGDGSDT
;
A
#
# COMPACT_ATOMS: atom_id res chain seq x y z
N MET A 1 13.99 -20.49 -18.94
CA MET A 1 13.88 -19.24 -19.72
C MET A 1 12.51 -19.22 -20.37
N THR A 2 11.53 -18.65 -19.68
CA THR A 2 10.26 -18.26 -20.29
C THR A 2 10.41 -16.81 -20.70
N ASP A 3 10.74 -16.58 -21.96
CA ASP A 3 10.60 -15.28 -22.60
C ASP A 3 9.10 -14.97 -22.61
N GLU A 4 8.64 -14.13 -21.69
CA GLU A 4 7.31 -13.52 -21.79
C GLU A 4 7.34 -12.61 -23.03
N ILE A 5 6.74 -13.10 -24.11
CA ILE A 5 6.51 -12.30 -25.31
C ILE A 5 5.46 -11.25 -24.94
N ALA A 6 5.90 -10.08 -24.47
CA ALA A 6 5.04 -8.92 -24.31
C ALA A 6 4.43 -8.59 -25.68
N THR A 7 3.13 -8.77 -25.79
CA THR A 7 2.34 -8.51 -26.99
C THR A 7 2.27 -7.01 -27.26
N SER A 8 2.08 -6.63 -28.51
CA SER A 8 1.93 -5.21 -28.91
C SER A 8 0.75 -4.51 -28.22
N ALA A 9 -0.22 -5.27 -27.71
CA ALA A 9 -1.32 -4.75 -26.90
C ALA A 9 -0.85 -4.29 -25.52
N GLU A 10 -0.05 -5.09 -24.81
CA GLU A 10 0.47 -4.75 -23.49
C GLU A 10 1.42 -3.53 -23.54
N ALA A 11 2.21 -3.42 -24.62
CA ALA A 11 3.04 -2.24 -24.87
C ALA A 11 2.21 -0.97 -25.14
N ALA A 12 1.07 -1.10 -25.83
CA ALA A 12 0.16 0.02 -26.10
C ALA A 12 -0.60 0.45 -24.85
N GLU A 13 -1.01 -0.49 -23.99
CA GLU A 13 -1.65 -0.21 -22.71
C GLU A 13 -0.70 0.51 -21.73
N ALA A 14 0.58 0.13 -21.69
CA ALA A 14 1.59 0.79 -20.86
C ALA A 14 1.87 2.25 -21.28
N ALA A 15 1.61 2.60 -22.54
CA ALA A 15 1.77 3.95 -23.09
C ALA A 15 0.56 4.86 -22.86
N VAL A 16 -0.53 4.36 -22.29
CA VAL A 16 -1.74 5.14 -22.02
C VAL A 16 -1.46 6.20 -20.96
N LEU A 17 -1.85 7.44 -21.26
CA LEU A 17 -1.81 8.53 -20.29
C LEU A 17 -2.83 8.26 -19.17
N PRO A 18 -2.42 8.39 -17.90
CA PRO A 18 -3.34 8.24 -16.78
C PRO A 18 -4.54 9.17 -16.87
N CYS A 19 -5.74 8.60 -16.75
CA CYS A 19 -6.99 9.33 -16.66
C CYS A 19 -7.66 8.98 -15.33
N VAL A 20 -8.14 10.02 -14.63
CA VAL A 20 -9.04 9.84 -13.48
C VAL A 20 -10.45 10.09 -13.99
N HIS A 21 -11.36 9.16 -13.69
CA HIS A 21 -12.77 9.28 -14.01
C HIS A 21 -13.58 8.83 -12.78
N GLU A 22 -14.45 9.72 -12.31
CA GLU A 22 -15.29 9.50 -11.13
C GLU A 22 -16.71 9.96 -11.43
N VAL A 23 -17.68 9.29 -10.82
CA VAL A 23 -19.11 9.65 -10.89
C VAL A 23 -19.68 9.58 -9.49
N HIS A 24 -20.33 10.66 -9.05
CA HIS A 24 -20.90 10.80 -7.70
C HIS A 24 -22.43 10.87 -7.78
N SER A 25 -23.13 10.30 -6.78
CA SER A 25 -24.60 10.31 -6.75
C SER A 25 -25.18 11.70 -6.51
N ASP A 26 -24.46 12.52 -5.73
CA ASP A 26 -24.66 13.96 -5.64
C ASP A 26 -23.43 14.62 -6.29
N PRO A 27 -23.60 15.35 -7.42
CA PRO A 27 -22.51 16.01 -8.12
C PRO A 27 -21.75 17.07 -7.29
N ASP A 28 -22.38 17.60 -6.24
CA ASP A 28 -21.86 18.70 -5.42
C ASP A 28 -21.37 18.24 -4.04
N ALA A 29 -21.75 17.04 -3.59
CA ALA A 29 -21.42 16.56 -2.24
C ALA A 29 -19.97 16.06 -2.06
N CYS A 30 -19.30 15.63 -3.13
CA CYS A 30 -17.93 15.17 -3.04
C CYS A 30 -17.06 15.84 -4.10
N SER A 31 -16.06 16.59 -3.66
CA SER A 31 -15.03 17.10 -4.56
C SER A 31 -14.12 15.94 -4.96
N GLY A 32 -14.41 15.30 -6.08
CA GLY A 32 -13.53 14.31 -6.69
C GLY A 32 -12.16 14.87 -7.08
N ILE A 33 -11.23 14.01 -7.48
CA ILE A 33 -9.89 14.44 -7.90
C ILE A 33 -9.98 15.19 -9.24
N LYS A 34 -9.94 16.53 -9.19
CA LYS A 34 -10.17 17.40 -10.37
C LYS A 34 -8.98 17.49 -11.32
N LYS A 35 -7.76 17.38 -10.81
CA LYS A 35 -6.53 17.52 -11.60
C LYS A 35 -5.45 16.59 -11.11
N LEU A 36 -4.88 15.84 -12.04
CA LEU A 36 -3.75 14.97 -11.77
C LEU A 36 -2.46 15.83 -11.64
N PRO A 37 -1.66 15.66 -10.57
CA PRO A 37 -0.36 16.34 -10.47
C PRO A 37 0.57 16.01 -11.64
N GLU A 38 1.46 16.94 -12.01
CA GLU A 38 2.39 16.78 -13.15
C GLU A 38 3.20 15.46 -13.14
N PRO A 39 3.71 14.97 -11.98
CA PRO A 39 4.45 13.69 -11.95
C PRO A 39 3.62 12.46 -12.36
N LEU A 40 2.30 12.58 -12.34
CA LEU A 40 1.36 11.52 -12.66
C LEU A 40 0.77 11.64 -14.06
N GLN A 41 1.03 12.75 -14.78
CA GLN A 41 0.60 12.94 -16.17
C GLN A 41 1.54 12.26 -17.19
N LYS A 42 2.56 11.52 -16.74
CA LYS A 42 3.50 10.79 -17.59
C LYS A 42 3.02 9.37 -17.86
N PRO A 43 3.45 8.73 -18.96
CA PRO A 43 3.13 7.33 -19.25
C PRO A 43 3.47 6.39 -18.09
N VAL A 44 2.69 5.32 -17.94
CA VAL A 44 2.80 4.38 -16.82
C VAL A 44 3.95 3.38 -17.02
N ALA A 45 4.42 3.19 -18.26
CA ALA A 45 5.47 2.23 -18.63
C ALA A 45 6.75 2.28 -17.77
N ASP A 46 7.08 3.43 -17.18
CA ASP A 46 8.27 3.60 -16.33
C ASP A 46 8.02 3.26 -14.84
N LYS A 47 6.82 2.81 -14.47
CA LYS A 47 6.41 2.58 -13.08
C LYS A 47 6.04 1.13 -12.84
N SER A 48 6.51 0.59 -11.72
CA SER A 48 6.00 -0.66 -11.18
C SER A 48 4.52 -0.54 -10.79
N ALA A 49 3.85 -1.69 -10.65
CA ALA A 49 2.47 -1.72 -10.17
C ALA A 49 2.36 -1.13 -8.75
N ALA A 50 3.31 -1.43 -7.87
CA ALA A 50 3.38 -0.90 -6.51
C ALA A 50 3.49 0.61 -6.47
N ARG A 51 4.48 1.17 -7.20
CA ARG A 51 4.68 2.61 -7.28
C ARG A 51 3.46 3.30 -7.87
N TRP A 52 2.90 2.71 -8.91
CA TRP A 52 1.72 3.27 -9.56
C TRP A 52 0.51 3.32 -8.64
N ALA A 53 0.26 2.28 -7.86
CA ALA A 53 -0.80 2.25 -6.85
C ALA A 53 -0.52 3.23 -5.71
N TYR A 54 0.70 3.26 -5.17
CA TYR A 54 1.11 4.16 -4.08
C TYR A 54 0.86 5.63 -4.41
N GLU A 55 1.31 6.09 -5.58
CA GLU A 55 1.16 7.51 -5.94
C GLU A 55 -0.32 7.92 -6.09
N ARG A 56 -1.19 7.02 -6.57
CA ARG A 56 -2.64 7.28 -6.69
C ARG A 56 -3.35 7.25 -5.34
N LEU A 57 -2.96 6.33 -4.45
CA LEU A 57 -3.50 6.27 -3.08
C LEU A 57 -3.24 7.57 -2.31
N ILE A 58 -2.06 8.19 -2.49
CA ILE A 58 -1.76 9.51 -1.91
C ILE A 58 -2.80 10.55 -2.35
N LEU A 59 -3.21 10.55 -3.63
CA LEU A 59 -4.20 11.50 -4.12
C LEU A 59 -5.56 11.29 -3.46
N TYR A 60 -5.98 10.03 -3.30
CA TYR A 60 -7.23 9.71 -2.62
C TYR A 60 -7.19 10.13 -1.14
N ILE A 61 -6.10 9.84 -0.43
CA ILE A 61 -5.92 10.23 0.98
C ILE A 61 -5.98 11.75 1.10
N LYS A 62 -5.19 12.48 0.30
CA LYS A 62 -5.19 13.94 0.31
C LYS A 62 -6.58 14.51 0.02
N ASN A 63 -7.26 14.01 -1.02
CA ASN A 63 -8.58 14.49 -1.40
C ASN A 63 -9.63 14.21 -0.33
N PHE A 64 -9.49 13.10 0.41
CA PHE A 64 -10.32 12.78 1.56
C PHE A 64 -10.05 13.73 2.72
N GLU A 65 -8.78 13.96 3.07
CA GLU A 65 -8.37 14.87 4.15
C GLU A 65 -8.80 16.32 3.90
N GLU A 66 -8.79 16.79 2.65
CA GLU A 66 -9.28 18.14 2.30
C GLU A 66 -10.79 18.34 2.59
N GLN A 67 -11.53 17.26 2.79
CA GLN A 67 -12.97 17.28 3.09
C GLN A 67 -13.26 17.05 4.57
N LEU A 68 -12.24 16.77 5.40
CA LEU A 68 -12.40 16.60 6.83
C LEU A 68 -12.37 17.96 7.55
N ASP A 69 -13.07 18.03 8.67
CA ASP A 69 -12.89 19.12 9.62
C ASP A 69 -11.63 18.89 10.49
N GLY A 70 -11.28 19.86 11.34
CA GLY A 70 -10.10 19.77 12.19
C GLY A 70 -10.18 18.74 13.34
N GLU A 71 -11.33 18.08 13.54
CA GLU A 71 -11.55 17.11 14.62
C GLU A 71 -11.41 15.66 14.13
N HIS A 72 -11.31 15.43 12.82
CA HIS A 72 -11.24 14.10 12.22
C HIS A 72 -9.91 13.85 11.51
N GLU A 73 -9.36 12.66 11.70
CA GLU A 73 -8.16 12.16 10.99
C GLU A 73 -8.53 11.02 10.05
N VAL A 74 -7.68 10.78 9.04
CA VAL A 74 -7.85 9.65 8.13
C VAL A 74 -7.61 8.32 8.86
N ALA A 75 -8.54 7.40 8.67
CA ALA A 75 -8.39 5.99 9.05
C ALA A 75 -8.76 5.11 7.86
N MET A 76 -8.04 4.02 7.68
CA MET A 76 -8.26 3.09 6.59
C MET A 76 -8.91 1.82 7.12
N GLY A 77 -10.08 1.50 6.59
CA GLY A 77 -10.72 0.21 6.77
C GLY A 77 -10.26 -0.75 5.68
N PHE A 78 -9.79 -1.93 6.06
CA PHE A 78 -9.32 -2.91 5.09
C PHE A 78 -10.49 -3.75 4.57
N ALA A 79 -10.91 -3.50 3.34
CA ALA A 79 -11.96 -4.28 2.69
C ALA A 79 -11.49 -5.74 2.49
N GLY A 80 -12.26 -6.71 3.00
CA GLY A 80 -12.01 -8.15 2.78
C GLY A 80 -11.08 -8.84 3.77
N GLY A 81 -10.66 -8.20 4.86
CA GLY A 81 -9.87 -8.84 5.92
C GLY A 81 -10.41 -8.53 7.32
N ASP A 82 -10.17 -9.44 8.27
CA ASP A 82 -10.52 -9.27 9.69
C ASP A 82 -9.58 -8.28 10.42
N ALA A 83 -8.80 -7.51 9.65
CA ALA A 83 -7.78 -6.59 10.13
C ALA A 83 -8.37 -5.33 10.79
N GLY A 84 -9.66 -5.06 10.60
CA GLY A 84 -10.35 -3.92 11.22
C GLY A 84 -9.95 -2.58 10.64
N VAL A 85 -10.12 -1.53 11.46
CA VAL A 85 -9.77 -0.13 11.12
C VAL A 85 -8.40 0.20 11.69
N MET A 86 -7.54 0.82 10.89
CA MET A 86 -6.23 1.32 11.30
C MET A 86 -6.15 2.83 11.05
N ARG A 87 -5.69 3.58 12.06
CA ARG A 87 -5.31 4.99 11.90
C ARG A 87 -3.99 5.04 11.15
N ILE A 88 -3.97 5.72 10.01
CA ILE A 88 -2.75 5.76 9.18
C ILE A 88 -1.79 6.80 9.71
N GLU A 89 -0.54 6.39 9.86
CA GLU A 89 0.60 7.23 10.27
C GLU A 89 1.67 7.29 9.16
N GLY A 90 1.60 6.38 8.17
CA GLY A 90 2.49 6.38 7.02
C GLY A 90 2.14 5.32 5.99
N MET A 91 2.71 5.47 4.79
CA MET A 91 2.58 4.53 3.69
C MET A 91 3.89 4.42 2.93
N GLY A 92 4.16 3.28 2.31
CA GLY A 92 5.31 3.04 1.45
C GLY A 92 5.00 2.05 0.34
N TYR A 93 5.98 1.84 -0.55
CA TYR A 93 5.92 0.82 -1.59
C TYR A 93 7.29 0.16 -1.75
N PHE A 94 7.30 -1.06 -2.26
CA PHE A 94 8.49 -1.81 -2.61
C PHE A 94 8.27 -2.48 -3.96
N ASP A 95 9.12 -2.14 -4.93
CA ASP A 95 8.98 -2.62 -6.30
C ASP A 95 9.17 -4.13 -6.39
N PRO A 96 8.39 -4.83 -7.24
CA PRO A 96 7.44 -4.26 -8.19
C PRO A 96 5.98 -4.20 -7.70
N ASP A 97 5.64 -4.81 -6.57
CA ASP A 97 4.26 -5.23 -6.28
C ASP A 97 3.78 -5.07 -4.82
N MET A 98 4.60 -4.54 -3.90
CA MET A 98 4.24 -4.41 -2.49
C MET A 98 3.90 -2.96 -2.10
N ILE A 99 2.83 -2.79 -1.34
CA ILE A 99 2.45 -1.55 -0.66
C ILE A 99 2.44 -1.81 0.85
N THR A 100 2.95 -0.86 1.62
CA THR A 100 2.95 -0.94 3.09
C THR A 100 2.19 0.23 3.69
N TYR A 101 1.41 -0.04 4.73
CA TYR A 101 0.71 0.95 5.53
C TYR A 101 1.16 0.80 6.97
N TYR A 102 1.46 1.91 7.63
CA TYR A 102 1.90 1.99 9.01
C TYR A 102 0.86 2.75 9.81
N GLY A 103 0.64 2.30 11.04
CA GLY A 103 -0.34 2.96 11.89
C GLY A 103 -0.57 2.27 13.22
N SER A 104 -1.71 2.59 13.80
CA SER A 104 -2.17 2.03 15.06
C SER A 104 -3.60 1.50 14.91
N ASP A 105 -3.90 0.38 15.58
CA ASP A 105 -5.26 -0.16 15.60
C ASP A 105 -6.15 0.57 16.63
N SER A 106 -7.40 0.10 16.79
CA SER A 106 -8.36 0.66 17.75
C SER A 106 -7.90 0.63 19.21
N SER A 107 -6.92 -0.21 19.56
CA SER A 107 -6.32 -0.26 20.90
C SER A 107 -5.08 0.63 21.06
N GLY A 108 -4.66 1.32 19.99
CA GLY A 108 -3.41 2.06 19.95
C GLY A 108 -2.17 1.18 19.76
N ALA A 109 -2.35 -0.11 19.44
CA ALA A 109 -1.22 -0.99 19.20
C ALA A 109 -0.65 -0.77 17.80
N ARG A 110 0.68 -0.60 17.74
CA ARG A 110 1.41 -0.45 16.47
C ARG A 110 1.10 -1.62 15.55
N THR A 111 0.62 -1.26 14.36
CA THR A 111 0.19 -2.18 13.31
C THR A 111 0.83 -1.75 11.99
N GLN A 112 1.16 -2.74 11.17
CA GLN A 112 1.64 -2.54 9.82
C GLN A 112 0.90 -3.51 8.90
N LEU A 113 0.25 -2.98 7.85
CA LEU A 113 -0.29 -3.81 6.79
C LEU A 113 0.69 -3.83 5.62
N VAL A 114 0.91 -5.03 5.09
CA VAL A 114 1.76 -5.31 3.94
C VAL A 114 0.89 -5.97 2.88
N GLN A 115 0.65 -5.27 1.78
CA GLN A 115 -0.29 -5.67 0.72
C GLN A 115 0.47 -5.91 -0.58
N HIS A 116 0.25 -7.08 -1.19
CA HIS A 116 0.58 -7.30 -2.59
C HIS A 116 -0.54 -6.71 -3.45
N VAL A 117 -0.20 -6.00 -4.53
CA VAL A 117 -1.18 -5.29 -5.38
C VAL A 117 -2.29 -6.17 -5.96
N SER A 118 -2.10 -7.49 -6.08
CA SER A 118 -3.05 -8.40 -6.75
C SER A 118 -3.44 -9.69 -6.02
N GLN A 119 -2.83 -10.06 -4.89
CA GLN A 119 -2.97 -11.43 -4.36
C GLN A 119 -3.28 -11.53 -2.87
N LEU A 120 -2.55 -10.83 -2.01
CA LEU A 120 -2.57 -11.09 -0.57
C LEU A 120 -2.34 -9.84 0.28
N ASN A 121 -2.86 -9.90 1.50
CA ASN A 121 -2.65 -8.91 2.55
C ASN A 121 -2.09 -9.62 3.80
N VAL A 122 -0.99 -9.11 4.36
CA VAL A 122 -0.37 -9.58 5.62
C VAL A 122 -0.39 -8.45 6.63
N MET A 123 -0.90 -8.72 7.83
CA MET A 123 -0.90 -7.76 8.94
C MET A 123 0.11 -8.15 10.01
N LEU A 124 1.02 -7.23 10.33
CA LEU A 124 1.95 -7.34 11.45
C LEU A 124 1.41 -6.48 12.60
N ARG A 125 1.09 -7.10 13.75
CA ARG A 125 0.59 -6.42 14.94
C ARG A 125 1.55 -6.61 16.11
N ALA A 126 1.77 -5.54 16.88
CA ALA A 126 2.47 -5.63 18.15
C ALA A 126 1.58 -6.33 19.19
N LEU A 127 2.08 -7.43 19.77
CA LEU A 127 1.40 -8.18 20.83
C LEU A 127 2.26 -8.24 22.10
N PRO A 128 1.63 -8.35 23.29
CA PRO A 128 2.35 -8.61 24.53
C PRO A 128 3.22 -9.87 24.45
N LYS A 129 4.31 -9.89 25.22
CA LYS A 129 5.16 -11.09 25.33
C LYS A 129 4.38 -12.22 26.00
N ARG A 130 4.48 -13.45 25.48
CA ARG A 130 3.87 -14.64 26.10
C ARG A 130 4.42 -14.94 27.50
N ASN A 131 5.70 -14.67 27.73
CA ASN A 131 6.34 -14.75 29.04
C ASN A 131 7.00 -13.40 29.33
N GLU A 132 6.53 -12.73 30.38
CA GLU A 132 7.01 -11.39 30.74
C GLU A 132 8.46 -11.40 31.21
N ALA A 133 8.93 -12.49 31.84
CA ALA A 133 10.27 -12.61 32.39
C ALA A 133 11.36 -12.92 31.35
N ALA A 134 11.01 -13.56 30.23
CA ALA A 134 11.95 -13.91 29.16
C ALA A 134 12.16 -12.74 28.18
N PRO A 135 13.30 -12.59 27.48
CA PRO A 135 13.44 -11.57 26.43
C PRO A 135 12.44 -11.78 25.28
N ALA A 136 12.12 -10.71 24.53
CA ALA A 136 11.17 -10.81 23.41
C ALA A 136 11.74 -11.67 22.27
N ASN A 137 10.93 -12.59 21.75
CA ASN A 137 11.30 -13.38 20.57
C ASN A 137 11.24 -12.49 19.32
N ARG A 138 12.35 -12.39 18.59
CA ARG A 138 12.47 -11.57 17.37
C ARG A 138 12.72 -12.46 16.16
N ILE A 139 11.65 -12.97 15.54
CA ILE A 139 11.76 -13.95 14.44
C ILE A 139 12.45 -13.37 13.19
N GLY A 140 12.27 -12.08 12.90
CA GLY A 140 12.81 -11.43 11.70
C GLY A 140 14.32 -11.59 11.53
N PHE A 141 15.11 -11.46 12.61
CA PHE A 141 16.57 -11.63 12.52
C PHE A 141 16.99 -13.05 12.16
N ARG A 142 16.25 -14.07 12.67
CA ARG A 142 16.53 -15.46 12.34
C ARG A 142 16.21 -15.77 10.88
N LEU A 143 15.10 -15.22 10.37
CA LEU A 143 14.71 -15.36 8.96
C LEU A 143 15.75 -14.70 8.02
N VAL A 144 16.31 -13.56 8.41
CA VAL A 144 17.40 -12.92 7.65
C VAL A 144 18.64 -13.81 7.63
N SER A 145 19.07 -14.33 8.78
CA SER A 145 20.23 -15.22 8.84
C SER A 145 20.05 -16.50 8.03
N ASP A 146 18.82 -17.02 7.92
CA ASP A 146 18.46 -18.17 7.09
C ASP A 146 18.68 -17.86 5.60
N LEU A 147 18.17 -16.71 5.14
CA LEU A 147 18.38 -16.23 3.76
C LEU A 147 19.86 -15.98 3.43
N GLU A 148 20.62 -15.44 4.37
CA GLU A 148 22.06 -15.20 4.21
C GLU A 148 22.86 -16.52 4.22
N GLY A 149 22.38 -17.55 4.93
CA GLY A 149 22.99 -18.88 4.98
C GLY A 149 22.80 -19.69 3.70
N ASP A 150 21.62 -19.61 3.08
CA ASP A 150 21.32 -20.26 1.79
C ASP A 150 22.02 -19.58 0.59
N GLY A 151 22.54 -18.36 0.77
CA GLY A 151 23.38 -17.67 -0.22
C GLY A 151 24.80 -18.21 -0.35
N SER A 152 25.13 -19.31 0.35
CA SER A 152 26.45 -19.96 0.34
C SER A 152 26.51 -21.31 -0.38
N ASP A 153 25.49 -21.65 -1.18
CA ASP A 153 25.58 -22.73 -2.16
C ASP A 153 25.95 -22.18 -3.56
N THR A 154 27.08 -22.70 -4.06
CA THR A 154 27.71 -22.50 -5.38
C THR A 154 26.78 -22.71 -6.58
#